data_AF-A0A1B8QHD8-F1
#
_entry.id   AF-A0A1B8QHD8-F1
#
_cell.length_a   1.000
_cell.length_b   1.000
_cell.length_c   1.000
_cell.angle_alpha   90.00
_cell.angle_beta   90.00
_cell.angle_gamma   90.00
#
_symmetry.space_group_name_H-M   'P 1'
#
loop_
_entity.id
_entity.type
_entity.pdbx_description
1 polymer ?
#
loop_
_entity_poly.entity_id
_entity_poly.type
_entity_poly.pdbx_seq_one_letter_code
_entity_poly.pdbx_strand_id
1 'polypeptide(L)'
;MAISFGNLRIGTLDSPNYIPSFLHDIKRLIHDDYYFCNDINNDNFMSFFKTNDGKIIDNYYFTLEETFDDFTKRSIRNKVDIFFYFYLNKKPFFCYDDLSPESEIYIQVPMKEFVNKVNNLERLLLQNQ
;
A
#
# COMPACT_ATOMS: atom_id res chain seq x y z
N MET A 1 10.28 -8.72 -9.42
CA MET A 1 8.85 -8.76 -9.85
C MET A 1 8.24 -7.37 -9.75
N ALA A 2 7.63 -6.82 -10.79
CA ALA A 2 6.98 -5.51 -10.68
C ALA A 2 5.68 -5.59 -9.86
N ILE A 3 5.49 -4.65 -8.95
CA ILE A 3 4.29 -4.56 -8.11
C ILE A 3 3.54 -3.28 -8.43
N SER A 4 2.24 -3.44 -8.67
CA SER A 4 1.32 -2.34 -8.92
C SER A 4 0.20 -2.35 -7.90
N PHE A 5 -0.14 -1.16 -7.38
CA PHE A 5 -1.34 -0.93 -6.59
C PHE A 5 -2.31 -0.13 -7.47
N GLY A 6 -3.44 -0.75 -7.85
CA GLY A 6 -4.31 -0.19 -8.89
C GLY A 6 -3.56 -0.01 -10.21
N ASN A 7 -3.57 1.21 -10.76
CA ASN A 7 -2.91 1.55 -12.02
C ASN A 7 -1.46 2.03 -11.85
N LEU A 8 -0.99 2.21 -10.61
CA LEU A 8 0.36 2.73 -10.37
C LEU A 8 1.34 1.60 -10.09
N ARG A 9 2.43 1.57 -10.87
CA ARG A 9 3.60 0.75 -10.57
C ARG A 9 4.42 1.48 -9.50
N ILE A 10 4.38 0.97 -8.28
CA ILE A 10 5.01 1.65 -7.13
C ILE A 10 6.42 1.12 -6.87
N GLY A 11 6.71 -0.09 -7.33
CA GLY A 11 8.02 -0.68 -7.07
C GLY A 11 8.29 -2.00 -7.77
N THR A 12 9.46 -2.53 -7.48
CA THR A 12 9.82 -3.91 -7.77
C THR A 12 10.09 -4.65 -6.46
N LEU A 13 9.86 -5.96 -6.51
CA LEU A 13 10.22 -6.92 -5.48
C LEU A 13 11.20 -7.90 -6.12
N ASP A 14 12.48 -7.55 -6.14
CA ASP A 14 13.50 -8.24 -6.94
C ASP A 14 14.33 -9.22 -6.10
N SER A 15 14.52 -8.97 -4.80
CA SER A 15 15.13 -9.94 -3.90
C SER A 15 14.09 -10.93 -3.35
N PRO A 16 14.31 -12.25 -3.54
CA PRO A 16 13.45 -13.28 -2.97
C PRO A 16 13.33 -13.22 -1.44
N ASN A 17 14.32 -12.62 -0.76
CA ASN A 17 14.37 -12.56 0.70
C ASN A 17 13.27 -11.68 1.29
N TYR A 18 12.77 -10.69 0.54
CA TYR A 18 11.71 -9.78 1.02
C TYR A 18 10.31 -10.26 0.65
N ILE A 19 10.19 -11.36 -0.09
CA ILE A 19 8.89 -11.91 -0.47
C ILE A 19 8.06 -12.33 0.76
N PRO A 20 8.61 -13.06 1.75
CA PRO A 20 7.85 -13.43 2.94
C PRO A 20 7.41 -12.22 3.77
N SER A 21 8.27 -11.22 3.96
CA SER A 21 7.93 -9.99 4.69
C SER A 21 6.86 -9.19 3.95
N PHE A 22 7.03 -9.01 2.64
CA PHE A 22 6.03 -8.39 1.76
C PHE A 22 4.66 -9.06 1.89
N LEU A 23 4.61 -10.40 1.78
CA LEU A 23 3.34 -11.14 1.89
C LEU A 23 2.73 -11.01 3.28
N HIS A 24 3.55 -11.03 4.33
CA HIS A 24 3.09 -10.82 5.69
C HIS A 24 2.43 -9.44 5.86
N ASP A 25 3.11 -8.37 5.42
CA ASP A 25 2.62 -7.00 5.58
C ASP A 25 1.32 -6.75 4.79
N ILE A 26 1.22 -7.21 3.54
CA ILE A 26 -0.03 -7.06 2.76
C ILE A 26 -1.18 -7.89 3.33
N LYS A 27 -0.90 -9.05 3.94
CA LYS A 27 -1.93 -9.87 4.61
C LYS A 27 -2.45 -9.20 5.87
N ARG A 28 -1.58 -8.52 6.63
CA ARG A 28 -2.02 -7.76 7.81
C ARG A 28 -3.04 -6.69 7.44
N LEU A 29 -2.91 -6.05 6.28
CA LEU A 29 -3.89 -5.08 5.81
C LEU A 29 -5.32 -5.66 5.69
N ILE A 30 -5.45 -6.96 5.43
CA ILE A 30 -6.74 -7.65 5.29
C ILE A 30 -7.36 -7.97 6.66
N HIS A 31 -6.54 -8.42 7.62
CA HIS A 31 -7.02 -9.08 8.83
C HIS A 31 -6.86 -8.26 10.11
N ASP A 32 -5.90 -7.35 10.15
CA ASP A 32 -5.60 -6.57 11.36
C ASP A 32 -6.63 -5.44 11.51
N ASP A 33 -7.30 -5.40 12.65
CA ASP A 33 -8.32 -4.40 12.98
C ASP A 33 -7.74 -2.99 13.08
N TYR A 34 -6.41 -2.89 13.27
CA TYR A 34 -5.70 -1.62 13.19
C TYR A 34 -6.00 -0.86 11.89
N TYR A 35 -6.22 -1.56 10.77
CA TYR A 35 -6.51 -0.92 9.48
C TYR A 35 -8.01 -0.76 9.22
N PHE A 36 -8.89 -1.24 10.10
CA PHE A 36 -10.33 -1.20 9.87
C PHE A 36 -10.94 0.13 10.33
N CYS A 37 -11.69 0.76 9.42
CA CYS A 37 -12.55 1.90 9.73
C CYS A 37 -13.87 1.72 8.99
N ASN A 38 -15.00 1.80 9.69
CA ASN A 38 -16.32 1.64 9.06
C ASN A 38 -16.82 2.94 8.39
N ASP A 39 -16.31 4.10 8.83
CA ASP A 39 -16.78 5.41 8.37
C ASP A 39 -16.08 5.90 7.10
N ILE A 40 -14.99 5.23 6.71
CA ILE A 40 -14.25 5.54 5.47
C ILE A 40 -14.99 5.00 4.24
N ASN A 41 -15.04 5.81 3.18
CA ASN A 41 -15.63 5.48 1.90
C ASN A 41 -14.95 6.27 0.77
N ASN A 42 -15.37 6.04 -0.48
CA ASN A 42 -14.78 6.68 -1.66
C ASN A 42 -14.89 8.22 -1.64
N ASP A 43 -15.90 8.78 -0.98
CA ASP A 43 -16.11 10.23 -0.96
C ASP A 43 -15.19 10.94 0.04
N ASN A 44 -14.73 10.24 1.09
CA ASN A 44 -14.00 10.85 2.20
C ASN A 44 -12.58 10.30 2.44
N PHE A 45 -12.18 9.20 1.80
CA PHE A 45 -10.94 8.49 2.18
C PHE A 45 -9.66 9.34 2.12
N MET A 46 -9.56 10.28 1.18
CA MET A 46 -8.38 11.16 1.10
C MET A 46 -8.19 11.98 2.38
N SER A 47 -9.29 12.42 3.00
CA SER A 47 -9.26 13.18 4.25
C SER A 47 -8.81 12.35 5.46
N PHE A 48 -8.98 11.03 5.43
CA PHE A 48 -8.54 10.15 6.52
C PHE A 48 -7.02 10.05 6.63
N PHE A 49 -6.29 10.33 5.55
CA PHE A 49 -4.82 10.26 5.56
C PHE A 49 -4.15 11.57 6.02
N LYS A 50 -4.94 12.60 6.28
CA LYS A 50 -4.46 13.93 6.61
C LYS A 50 -5.12 14.48 7.88
N THR A 51 -4.36 15.22 8.67
CA THR A 51 -4.90 16.06 9.73
C THR A 51 -5.56 17.31 9.14
N ASN A 52 -6.35 18.03 9.94
CA ASN A 52 -7.00 19.27 9.51
C ASN A 52 -6.01 20.37 9.04
N ASP A 53 -4.75 20.33 9.51
CA ASP A 53 -3.67 21.20 9.07
C ASP A 53 -2.86 20.63 7.89
N GLY A 54 -3.35 19.57 7.23
CA GLY A 54 -2.78 19.00 6.01
C GLY A 54 -1.56 18.09 6.22
N LYS A 55 -1.22 17.75 7.46
CA LYS A 55 -0.11 16.83 7.75
C LYS A 55 -0.55 15.38 7.58
N ILE A 56 0.40 14.52 7.20
CA ILE A 56 0.14 13.07 7.13
C ILE A 56 -0.13 12.57 8.55
N ILE A 57 -1.18 11.77 8.72
CA ILE A 57 -1.50 11.18 10.02
C ILE A 57 -0.45 10.16 10.46
N ASP A 58 -0.27 10.05 11.77
CA ASP A 58 0.66 9.09 12.39
C ASP A 58 0.01 7.75 12.74
N ASN A 59 -1.06 7.38 12.02
CA ASN A 59 -1.75 6.11 12.15
C ASN A 59 -1.85 5.41 10.79
N TYR A 60 -2.20 4.12 10.81
CA TYR A 60 -2.44 3.29 9.64
C TYR A 60 -1.22 3.05 8.75
N TYR A 61 -0.02 3.07 9.33
CA TYR A 61 1.22 2.77 8.62
C TYR A 61 1.40 1.28 8.40
N PHE A 62 2.05 0.93 7.28
CA PHE A 62 2.48 -0.42 6.99
C PHE A 62 3.84 -0.39 6.30
N THR A 63 4.55 -1.51 6.38
CA THR A 63 5.91 -1.64 5.84
C THR A 63 5.87 -2.37 4.51
N LEU A 64 6.70 -1.91 3.58
CA LEU A 64 7.10 -2.60 2.37
C LEU A 64 8.55 -2.16 2.12
N GLU A 65 9.44 -3.11 1.88
CA GLU A 65 10.89 -2.91 1.76
C GLU A 65 11.32 -2.67 0.30
N GLU A 66 12.61 -2.51 0.02
CA GLU A 66 13.19 -2.24 -1.31
C GLU A 66 12.79 -0.87 -1.91
N THR A 67 12.33 -0.82 -3.15
CA THR A 67 11.96 0.43 -3.83
C THR A 67 10.81 1.16 -3.15
N PHE A 68 10.11 0.49 -2.23
CA PHE A 68 9.04 1.08 -1.45
C PHE A 68 9.55 1.97 -0.31
N ASP A 69 10.82 1.86 0.11
CA ASP A 69 11.39 2.64 1.22
C ASP A 69 11.39 4.16 0.94
N ASP A 70 11.36 4.54 -0.33
CA ASP A 70 11.22 5.93 -0.77
C ASP A 70 9.85 6.55 -0.46
N PHE A 71 8.87 5.74 -0.05
CA PHE A 71 7.52 6.20 0.22
C PHE A 71 7.18 6.17 1.71
N THR A 72 6.51 7.22 2.18
CA THR A 72 5.63 7.12 3.34
C THR A 72 4.36 6.40 2.90
N LYS A 73 3.95 5.36 3.65
CA LYS A 73 2.90 4.41 3.26
C LYS A 73 1.82 4.34 4.33
N ARG A 74 0.55 4.44 3.93
CA ARG A 74 -0.62 4.31 4.81
C ARG A 74 -1.73 3.52 4.12
N SER A 75 -2.51 2.76 4.89
CA SER A 75 -3.66 2.05 4.35
C SER A 75 -4.78 1.91 5.36
N ILE A 76 -6.01 2.13 4.90
CA ILE A 76 -7.22 1.96 5.72
C ILE A 76 -8.20 1.15 4.89
N ARG A 77 -8.99 0.29 5.52
CA ARG A 77 -10.02 -0.51 4.85
C ARG A 77 -11.36 -0.38 5.53
N ASN A 78 -12.41 -0.57 4.75
CA ASN A 78 -13.73 -0.93 5.24
C ASN A 78 -14.05 -2.36 4.80
N LYS A 79 -15.33 -2.76 4.81
CA LYS A 79 -15.74 -4.13 4.41
C LYS A 79 -15.72 -4.35 2.89
N VAL A 80 -15.76 -3.28 2.11
CA VAL A 80 -15.94 -3.29 0.64
C VAL A 80 -14.64 -2.98 -0.08
N ASP A 81 -13.86 -2.04 0.44
CA ASP A 81 -12.69 -1.45 -0.19
C ASP A 81 -11.49 -1.37 0.77
N ILE A 82 -10.30 -1.37 0.19
CA ILE A 82 -9.06 -0.95 0.82
C ILE A 82 -8.53 0.30 0.11
N PHE A 83 -8.11 1.27 0.91
CA PHE A 83 -7.59 2.55 0.48
C PHE A 83 -6.12 2.62 0.84
N PHE A 84 -5.32 3.15 -0.08
CA PHE A 84 -3.90 3.36 0.11
C PHE A 84 -3.56 4.83 -0.09
N TYR A 85 -2.59 5.28 0.70
CA TYR A 85 -1.92 6.54 0.51
C TYR A 85 -0.41 6.30 0.46
N PHE A 86 0.21 6.80 -0.60
CA PHE A 86 1.65 6.83 -0.77
C PHE A 86 2.10 8.28 -0.95
N TYR A 87 3.13 8.66 -0.22
CA TYR A 87 3.80 9.94 -0.36
C TYR A 87 5.25 9.70 -0.70
N LEU A 88 5.69 10.18 -1.87
CA LEU A 88 7.09 10.07 -2.28
C LEU A 88 7.92 11.02 -1.41
N ASN A 89 8.87 10.49 -0.65
CA ASN A 89 9.68 11.29 0.26
C ASN A 89 10.49 12.34 -0.52
N LYS A 90 10.83 13.44 0.15
CA LYS A 90 11.54 14.58 -0.45
C LYS A 90 12.88 14.23 -1.11
N LYS A 91 13.52 13.15 -0.66
CA LYS A 91 14.81 12.66 -1.16
C LYS A 91 14.68 11.16 -1.45
N PRO A 92 14.01 10.77 -2.54
CA PRO A 92 13.94 9.37 -2.90
C PRO A 92 15.32 8.90 -3.38
N PHE A 93 15.65 7.65 -3.10
CA PHE A 93 16.84 6.99 -3.60
C PHE A 93 16.71 6.66 -5.09
N PHE A 94 15.52 6.23 -5.52
CA PHE A 94 15.22 5.86 -6.89
C PHE A 94 14.61 7.02 -7.69
N CYS A 95 14.73 6.93 -9.02
CA CYS A 95 14.04 7.82 -9.96
C CYS A 95 12.73 7.19 -10.43
N TYR A 96 11.69 8.00 -10.54
CA TYR A 96 10.35 7.60 -10.97
C TYR A 96 9.93 8.47 -12.16
N ASP A 97 9.57 7.85 -13.28
CA ASP A 97 9.30 8.58 -14.53
C ASP A 97 8.07 9.51 -14.42
N ASP A 98 7.05 9.08 -13.69
CA ASP A 98 5.76 9.78 -13.58
C ASP A 98 5.55 10.48 -12.21
N LEU A 99 6.54 10.45 -11.31
CA LEU A 99 6.42 10.99 -9.96
C LEU A 99 7.53 11.98 -9.65
N SER A 100 7.15 13.13 -9.11
CA SER A 100 8.10 14.10 -8.54
C SER A 100 8.23 13.91 -7.04
N PRO A 101 9.37 14.24 -6.40
CA PRO A 101 9.47 14.24 -4.94
C PRO A 101 8.29 14.98 -4.29
N GLU A 102 7.83 14.48 -3.15
CA GLU A 102 6.67 15.01 -2.42
C GLU A 102 5.32 14.78 -3.11
N SER A 103 5.27 13.96 -4.18
CA SER A 103 4.01 13.55 -4.83
C SER A 103 3.14 12.71 -3.90
N GLU A 104 1.84 12.99 -3.93
CA GLU A 104 0.82 12.25 -3.20
C GLU A 104 0.01 11.36 -4.13
N ILE A 105 -0.17 10.11 -3.72
CA ILE A 105 -0.87 9.09 -4.48
C ILE A 105 -1.95 8.50 -3.59
N TYR A 106 -3.17 8.45 -4.12
CA TYR A 106 -4.34 7.87 -3.48
C TYR A 106 -4.89 6.77 -4.36
N ILE A 107 -5.06 5.57 -3.80
CA ILE A 107 -5.52 4.40 -4.54
C ILE A 107 -6.65 3.74 -3.76
N GLN A 108 -7.74 3.41 -4.46
CA GLN A 108 -8.80 2.54 -3.97
C GLN A 108 -8.73 1.21 -4.71
N VAL A 109 -8.90 0.12 -3.98
CA VAL A 109 -9.05 -1.23 -4.55
C VAL A 109 -10.24 -1.93 -3.87
N PRO A 110 -11.13 -2.56 -4.63
CA PRO A 110 -12.15 -3.43 -4.04
C PRO A 110 -11.51 -4.53 -3.20
N MET A 111 -11.96 -4.70 -1.96
CA MET A 111 -11.39 -5.66 -1.00
C MET A 111 -11.38 -7.08 -1.57
N LYS A 112 -12.45 -7.46 -2.28
CA LYS A 112 -12.52 -8.77 -2.95
C LYS A 112 -11.40 -8.96 -3.98
N GLU A 113 -11.08 -7.94 -4.77
CA GLU A 113 -9.99 -8.02 -5.73
C GLU A 113 -8.64 -8.09 -5.02
N PHE A 114 -8.44 -7.27 -4.00
CA PHE A 114 -7.20 -7.24 -3.21
C PHE A 114 -6.92 -8.61 -2.57
N VAL A 115 -7.89 -9.19 -1.85
CA VAL A 115 -7.79 -10.52 -1.24
C VAL A 115 -7.46 -11.59 -2.28
N ASN A 116 -8.13 -11.56 -3.44
CA ASN A 116 -7.87 -12.52 -4.51
C ASN A 116 -6.42 -12.42 -5.03
N LYS A 117 -5.90 -11.20 -5.22
CA LYS A 117 -4.51 -11.00 -5.67
C LYS A 117 -3.50 -11.47 -4.61
N VAL A 118 -3.72 -11.17 -3.34
CA VAL A 118 -2.86 -11.63 -2.23
C VAL A 118 -2.84 -13.16 -2.15
N ASN A 119 -4.01 -13.81 -2.24
CA ASN A 119 -4.11 -15.28 -2.21
C ASN A 119 -3.45 -15.92 -3.44
N ASN A 120 -3.58 -15.31 -4.63
CA ASN A 120 -2.91 -15.80 -5.83
C ASN A 120 -1.39 -15.68 -5.71
N LEU A 121 -0.90 -14.56 -5.18
CA LEU A 121 0.52 -14.37 -4.92
C LEU A 121 1.03 -15.44 -3.95
N GLU A 122 0.36 -15.66 -2.83
CA GLU A 122 0.73 -16.70 -1.87
C GLU A 122 0.82 -18.08 -2.53
N ARG A 123 -0.18 -18.46 -3.33
CA ARG A 123 -0.18 -19.75 -4.05
C ARG A 123 0.99 -19.88 -5.02
N LEU A 124 1.28 -18.83 -5.79
CA LEU A 124 2.42 -18.81 -6.71
C LEU A 124 3.73 -19.01 -5.96
N LEU A 125 3.87 -18.41 -4.79
CA LEU A 125 5.08 -18.53 -3.98
C LEU A 125 5.23 -19.93 -3.38
N LEU A 126 4.13 -20.56 -2.95
CA LEU A 126 4.14 -21.93 -2.44
C LEU A 126 4.41 -23.00 -3.51
N GLN A 127 4.12 -22.71 -4.79
CA GLN A 127 4.39 -23.62 -5.91
C GLN A 127 5.84 -23.60 -6.40
N ASN A 128 6.60 -22.55 -6.05
CA ASN A 128 7.98 -22.33 -6.47
C ASN A 128 9.00 -22.62 -5.35
N GLN A 129 8.55 -23.25 -4.25
CA GLN A 129 9.38 -23.79 -3.16
C GLN A 129 9.51 -25.30 -3.30
#